data_AF-A0A7S0A593-F1
#
_entry.id   AF-A0A7S0A593-F1
#
_cell.length_a   1.000
_cell.length_b   1.000
_cell.length_c   1.000
_cell.angle_alpha   90.00
_cell.angle_beta   90.00
_cell.angle_gamma   90.00
#
_symmetry.space_group_name_H-M   'P 1'
#
loop_
_entity.id
_entity.type
_entity.pdbx_description
1 polymer ?
#
loop_
_entity_poly.entity_id
_entity_poly.type
_entity_poly.pdbx_seq_one_letter_code
_entity_poly.pdbx_strand_id
1 'polypeptide(L)'
;AGALPPLVRFLSDEHRGRVQAAALVLENIATTNAVRRAVWKEGGIVPLVALLKRGSEDEKTAAAGALAALAGEEDYWPEEGKPDPVLPVMADAFVDAGVVKPLVDLLTRGTPDGRGRAVAATRALAEKLDFHAALIAGGGLTPLIMMLRPDAYDHAKSRATAAQTLRIIAITSEENCEAIEAAVPRGQRGREE
;
A
#
# COMPACT_ATOMS: atom_id res chain seq x y z
N ALA A 1 4.71 -6.10 26.67
CA ALA A 1 4.25 -7.07 25.65
C ALA A 1 2.79 -7.42 25.95
N GLY A 2 1.83 -7.06 25.08
CA GLY A 2 0.42 -7.40 25.34
C GLY A 2 -0.64 -6.49 24.71
N ALA A 3 -0.27 -5.32 24.16
CA ALA A 3 -1.25 -4.41 23.54
C ALA A 3 -1.65 -4.82 22.11
N LEU A 4 -0.81 -5.60 21.39
CA LEU A 4 -1.06 -5.97 20.00
C LEU A 4 -2.25 -6.91 19.78
N PRO A 5 -2.42 -8.01 20.55
CA PRO A 5 -3.57 -8.90 20.35
C PRO A 5 -4.92 -8.19 20.55
N PRO A 6 -5.13 -7.35 21.59
CA PRO A 6 -6.33 -6.53 21.71
C PRO A 6 -6.52 -5.56 20.54
N LEU A 7 -5.46 -4.92 20.06
CA LEU A 7 -5.53 -3.97 18.93
C LEU A 7 -5.94 -4.66 17.63
N VAL A 8 -5.37 -5.83 17.33
CA VAL A 8 -5.75 -6.60 16.14
C VAL A 8 -7.18 -7.10 16.24
N ARG A 9 -7.64 -7.50 17.44
CA ARG A 9 -9.04 -7.85 17.68
C ARG A 9 -9.98 -6.66 17.45
N PHE A 10 -9.58 -5.45 17.84
CA PHE A 10 -10.39 -4.25 17.62
C PHE A 10 -10.55 -3.86 16.15
N LEU A 11 -9.69 -4.34 15.25
CA LEU A 11 -9.89 -4.15 13.80
C LEU A 11 -11.11 -4.90 13.25
N SER A 12 -11.64 -5.87 14.00
CA SER A 12 -12.83 -6.65 13.64
C SER A 12 -14.03 -6.35 14.57
N ASP A 13 -13.98 -5.27 15.35
CA ASP A 13 -15.07 -4.85 16.24
C ASP A 13 -16.24 -4.25 15.41
N GLU A 14 -17.47 -4.38 15.89
CA GLU A 14 -18.66 -3.79 15.27
C GLU A 14 -18.66 -2.25 15.42
N HIS A 15 -17.93 -1.73 16.41
CA HIS A 15 -17.87 -0.32 16.70
C HIS A 15 -16.87 0.42 15.81
N ARG A 16 -17.37 1.02 14.72
CA ARG A 16 -16.63 1.84 13.74
C ARG A 16 -15.51 2.73 14.30
N GLY A 17 -15.78 3.52 15.35
CA GLY A 17 -14.77 4.38 15.97
C GLY A 17 -13.58 3.64 16.60
N ARG A 18 -13.76 2.39 17.07
CA ARG A 18 -12.67 1.56 17.61
C ARG A 18 -11.82 0.97 16.50
N VAL A 19 -12.46 0.59 15.40
CA VAL A 19 -11.78 0.03 14.23
C VAL A 19 -10.84 1.06 13.59
N GLN A 20 -11.33 2.30 13.42
CA GLN A 20 -10.50 3.42 12.93
C GLN A 20 -9.34 3.72 13.87
N ALA A 21 -9.61 3.83 15.18
CA ALA A 21 -8.58 4.11 16.18
C ALA A 21 -7.51 3.01 16.22
N ALA A 22 -7.91 1.74 16.13
CA ALA A 22 -6.98 0.61 16.06
C ALA A 22 -6.08 0.69 14.82
N ALA A 23 -6.63 1.02 13.64
CA ALA A 23 -5.85 1.19 12.42
C ALA A 23 -4.83 2.35 12.56
N LEU A 24 -5.24 3.49 13.11
CA LEU A 24 -4.33 4.63 13.34
C LEU A 24 -3.24 4.30 14.37
N VAL A 25 -3.58 3.55 15.42
CA VAL A 25 -2.57 3.09 16.39
C VAL A 25 -1.57 2.17 15.70
N LEU A 26 -2.03 1.23 14.87
CA LEU A 26 -1.15 0.32 14.12
C LEU A 26 -0.22 1.07 13.17
N GLU A 27 -0.72 2.07 12.45
CA GLU A 27 0.08 2.96 11.60
C GLU A 27 1.23 3.60 12.40
N ASN A 28 0.95 4.10 13.61
CA ASN A 28 1.94 4.79 14.42
C ASN A 28 2.95 3.87 15.12
N ILE A 29 2.59 2.63 15.44
CA ILE A 29 3.48 1.69 16.15
C ILE A 29 4.26 0.77 15.21
N ALA A 30 3.88 0.65 13.94
CA ALA A 30 4.56 -0.16 12.93
C ALA A 30 5.86 0.46 12.41
N THR A 31 6.70 0.95 13.32
CA THR A 31 7.97 1.64 13.03
C THR A 31 9.17 0.71 12.91
N THR A 32 9.07 -0.52 13.44
CA THR A 32 10.16 -1.51 13.43
C THR A 32 9.70 -2.83 12.81
N ASN A 33 10.65 -3.58 12.23
CA ASN A 33 10.36 -4.91 11.69
C ASN A 33 9.86 -5.91 12.75
N ALA A 34 10.20 -5.69 14.03
CA ALA A 34 9.66 -6.49 15.13
C ALA A 34 8.16 -6.29 15.34
N VAL A 35 7.69 -5.03 15.31
CA VAL A 35 6.25 -4.73 15.49
C VAL A 35 5.45 -5.17 14.27
N ARG A 36 5.95 -4.92 13.06
CA ARG A 36 5.30 -5.38 11.81
C ARG A 36 5.08 -6.90 11.82
N ARG A 37 6.11 -7.67 12.20
CA ARG A 37 6.01 -9.13 12.36
C ARG A 37 4.98 -9.55 13.40
N ALA A 38 4.91 -8.85 14.53
CA ALA A 38 3.95 -9.18 15.56
C ALA A 38 2.51 -8.93 15.08
N VAL A 39 2.23 -7.80 14.43
CA VAL A 39 0.91 -7.51 13.84
C VAL A 39 0.51 -8.57 12.80
N TRP A 40 1.47 -8.99 11.98
CA TRP A 40 1.25 -10.06 11.01
C TRP A 40 0.92 -11.41 11.68
N LYS A 41 1.70 -11.83 12.68
CA LYS A 41 1.47 -13.09 13.42
C LYS A 41 0.09 -13.13 14.09
N GLU A 42 -0.40 -11.98 14.53
CA GLU A 42 -1.73 -11.83 15.12
C GLU A 42 -2.86 -11.78 14.05
N GLY A 43 -2.53 -11.80 12.75
CA GLY A 43 -3.50 -11.81 11.66
C GLY A 43 -4.05 -10.43 11.28
N GLY A 44 -3.35 -9.34 11.60
CA GLY A 44 -3.85 -7.97 11.41
C GLY A 44 -4.08 -7.52 9.96
N ILE A 45 -3.49 -8.19 8.97
CA ILE A 45 -3.62 -7.81 7.55
C ILE A 45 -5.05 -8.01 7.04
N VAL A 46 -5.67 -9.16 7.32
CA VAL A 46 -7.01 -9.49 6.80
C VAL A 46 -8.08 -8.50 7.28
N PRO A 47 -8.15 -8.13 8.58
CA PRO A 47 -9.07 -7.08 9.04
C PRO A 47 -8.81 -5.71 8.41
N LEU A 48 -7.55 -5.31 8.22
CA LEU A 48 -7.23 -4.04 7.55
C LEU A 48 -7.70 -4.03 6.09
N VAL A 49 -7.53 -5.14 5.37
CA VAL A 49 -8.05 -5.27 3.99
C VAL A 49 -9.58 -5.27 3.98
N ALA A 50 -10.23 -5.91 4.96
CA ALA A 50 -11.68 -5.86 5.10
C ALA A 50 -12.19 -4.43 5.36
N LEU A 51 -11.47 -3.66 6.19
CA LEU A 51 -11.75 -2.25 6.45
C LEU A 51 -11.57 -1.40 5.18
N LEU A 52 -10.53 -1.66 4.40
CA LEU A 52 -10.28 -1.02 3.11
C LEU A 52 -11.43 -1.29 2.10
N LYS A 53 -12.06 -2.47 2.18
CA LYS A 53 -13.21 -2.86 1.34
C LYS A 53 -14.51 -2.20 1.77
N ARG A 54 -14.84 -2.23 3.06
CA ARG A 54 -16.20 -1.95 3.58
C ARG A 54 -16.31 -0.69 4.46
N GLY A 55 -15.19 -0.09 4.82
CA GLY A 55 -15.16 1.06 5.72
C GLY A 55 -15.72 2.36 5.11
N SER A 56 -15.96 3.34 5.97
CA SER A 56 -16.12 4.75 5.62
C SER A 56 -14.85 5.28 4.94
N GLU A 57 -14.90 6.48 4.36
CA GLU A 57 -13.71 7.10 3.77
C GLU A 57 -12.57 7.27 4.78
N ASP A 58 -12.88 7.66 6.01
CA ASP A 58 -11.90 7.79 7.09
C ASP A 58 -11.33 6.45 7.55
N GLU A 59 -12.17 5.42 7.64
CA GLU A 59 -11.75 4.06 7.99
C GLU A 59 -10.85 3.46 6.92
N LYS A 60 -11.18 3.64 5.64
CA LYS A 60 -10.36 3.22 4.50
C LYS A 60 -9.03 3.95 4.48
N THR A 61 -9.05 5.25 4.75
CA THR A 61 -7.85 6.09 4.85
C THR A 61 -6.94 5.58 5.98
N ALA A 62 -7.49 5.35 7.17
CA ALA A 62 -6.75 4.75 8.30
C ALA A 62 -6.19 3.36 7.97
N ALA A 63 -6.98 2.50 7.34
CA ALA A 63 -6.55 1.18 6.90
C ALA A 63 -5.37 1.27 5.91
N ALA A 64 -5.45 2.16 4.92
CA ALA A 64 -4.39 2.35 3.94
C ALA A 64 -3.09 2.84 4.60
N GLY A 65 -3.18 3.76 5.58
CA GLY A 65 -2.03 4.23 6.34
C GLY A 65 -1.36 3.10 7.14
N ALA A 66 -2.16 2.30 7.84
CA ALA A 66 -1.68 1.13 8.57
C ALA A 66 -1.00 0.11 7.64
N LEU A 67 -1.62 -0.20 6.49
CA LEU A 67 -1.05 -1.11 5.49
C LEU A 67 0.27 -0.55 4.91
N ALA A 68 0.38 0.77 4.70
CA ALA A 68 1.62 1.40 4.26
C ALA A 68 2.74 1.25 5.29
N ALA A 69 2.44 1.46 6.57
CA ALA A 69 3.41 1.30 7.65
C ALA A 69 3.85 -0.16 7.84
N LEU A 70 2.92 -1.11 7.65
CA LEU A 70 3.18 -2.55 7.75
C LEU A 70 3.96 -3.09 6.54
N ALA A 71 3.73 -2.55 5.34
CA ALA A 71 4.43 -2.92 4.12
C ALA A 71 5.81 -2.24 3.98
N GLY A 72 6.07 -1.19 4.74
CA GLY A 72 7.37 -0.51 4.74
C GLY A 72 8.48 -1.37 5.35
N GLU A 73 9.71 -1.02 5.04
CA GLU A 73 10.91 -1.62 5.63
C GLU A 73 11.55 -0.69 6.66
N GLU A 74 12.41 -1.28 7.47
CA GLU A 74 13.36 -0.56 8.30
C GLU A 74 14.66 -0.51 7.50
N ASP A 75 15.35 0.63 7.46
CA ASP A 75 16.68 0.75 6.86
C ASP A 75 17.66 -0.11 7.69
N TYR A 76 17.69 -1.41 7.41
CA TYR A 76 18.55 -2.36 8.10
C TYR A 76 19.87 -2.45 7.35
N TRP A 77 20.93 -1.92 7.96
CA TRP A 77 22.30 -2.24 7.56
C TRP A 77 22.73 -3.48 8.33
N PRO A 78 22.90 -4.65 7.70
CA PRO A 78 23.35 -5.83 8.42
C PRO A 78 24.71 -5.58 9.04
N GLU A 79 24.84 -5.81 10.34
CA GLU A 79 26.16 -5.97 10.95
C GLU A 79 26.83 -7.20 10.31
N GLU A 80 28.08 -7.05 9.90
CA GLU A 80 28.87 -8.08 9.21
C GLU A 80 28.80 -9.42 9.96
N GLY A 81 28.30 -10.47 9.30
CA GLY A 81 28.26 -11.83 9.85
C GLY A 81 27.01 -12.21 10.66
N LYS A 82 26.02 -11.32 10.83
CA LYS A 82 24.70 -11.73 11.31
C LYS A 82 23.80 -12.03 10.12
N PRO A 83 23.29 -13.27 9.95
CA PRO A 83 22.29 -13.52 8.93
C PRO A 83 21.12 -12.57 9.20
N ASP A 84 20.80 -11.77 8.20
CA ASP A 84 19.55 -11.02 8.16
C ASP A 84 18.44 -12.03 8.49
N PRO A 85 17.62 -11.81 9.52
CA PRO A 85 16.39 -12.55 9.66
C PRO A 85 15.45 -11.97 8.60
N VAL A 86 15.78 -12.22 7.32
CA VAL A 86 15.01 -11.88 6.14
C VAL A 86 13.57 -12.07 6.55
N LEU A 87 12.82 -10.97 6.59
CA LEU A 87 11.37 -10.99 6.63
C LEU A 87 10.98 -11.69 5.33
N PRO A 88 10.73 -13.01 5.31
CA PRO A 88 10.58 -13.73 4.06
C PRO A 88 9.27 -13.24 3.49
N VAL A 89 9.33 -12.51 2.38
CA VAL A 89 8.24 -12.26 1.43
C VAL A 89 6.86 -12.14 2.10
N MET A 90 6.61 -11.00 2.75
CA MET A 90 5.28 -10.70 3.31
C MET A 90 4.30 -10.21 2.23
N ALA A 91 4.78 -9.92 1.01
CA ALA A 91 3.97 -9.44 -0.10
C ALA A 91 2.84 -10.40 -0.46
N ASP A 92 3.13 -11.70 -0.48
CA ASP A 92 2.16 -12.76 -0.72
C ASP A 92 1.01 -12.68 0.27
N ALA A 93 1.28 -12.43 1.56
CA ALA A 93 0.21 -12.29 2.55
C ALA A 93 -0.73 -11.10 2.28
N PHE A 94 -0.22 -9.99 1.73
CA PHE A 94 -1.05 -8.86 1.31
C PHE A 94 -1.86 -9.19 0.05
N VAL A 95 -1.23 -9.85 -0.93
CA VAL A 95 -1.88 -10.27 -2.18
C VAL A 95 -2.96 -11.32 -1.90
N ASP A 96 -2.66 -12.33 -1.07
CA ASP A 96 -3.57 -13.38 -0.61
C ASP A 96 -4.74 -12.83 0.20
N ALA A 97 -4.50 -11.80 1.03
CA ALA A 97 -5.57 -11.08 1.70
C ALA A 97 -6.47 -10.28 0.72
N GLY A 98 -6.03 -10.13 -0.53
CA GLY A 98 -6.74 -9.44 -1.60
C GLY A 98 -6.69 -7.91 -1.44
N VAL A 99 -5.51 -7.37 -1.09
CA VAL A 99 -5.30 -5.92 -0.87
C VAL A 99 -5.38 -5.09 -2.16
N VAL A 100 -5.07 -5.70 -3.32
CA VAL A 100 -4.87 -4.97 -4.58
C VAL A 100 -6.11 -4.21 -5.02
N LYS A 101 -7.23 -4.91 -5.22
CA LYS A 101 -8.47 -4.28 -5.70
C LYS A 101 -8.94 -3.12 -4.78
N PRO A 102 -8.98 -3.28 -3.45
CA PRO A 102 -9.31 -2.18 -2.55
C PRO A 102 -8.36 -0.98 -2.63
N LEU A 103 -7.05 -1.21 -2.77
CA LEU A 103 -6.08 -0.12 -2.97
C LEU A 103 -6.32 0.59 -4.29
N VAL A 104 -6.55 -0.14 -5.39
CA VAL A 104 -6.86 0.43 -6.71
C VAL A 104 -8.16 1.24 -6.68
N ASP A 105 -9.19 0.73 -6.01
CA ASP A 105 -10.46 1.43 -5.81
C ASP A 105 -10.26 2.71 -4.98
N LEU A 106 -9.43 2.67 -3.94
CA LEU A 106 -9.11 3.83 -3.11
C LEU A 106 -8.26 4.86 -3.86
N LEU A 107 -7.29 4.42 -4.68
CA LEU A 107 -6.51 5.30 -5.57
C LEU A 107 -7.41 6.04 -6.57
N THR A 108 -8.46 5.38 -7.05
CA THR A 108 -9.34 5.91 -8.10
C THR A 108 -10.46 6.79 -7.54
N ARG A 109 -11.08 6.38 -6.42
CA ARG A 109 -12.31 7.00 -5.88
C ARG A 109 -12.17 7.56 -4.47
N GLY A 110 -11.02 7.41 -3.83
CA GLY A 110 -10.79 7.88 -2.47
C GLY A 110 -10.71 9.40 -2.36
N THR A 111 -10.76 9.90 -1.13
CA THR A 111 -10.46 11.29 -0.79
C THR A 111 -8.99 11.63 -1.09
N PRO A 112 -8.58 12.91 -1.15
CA PRO A 112 -7.18 13.28 -1.33
C PRO A 112 -6.22 12.60 -0.33
N ASP A 113 -6.58 12.56 0.95
CA ASP A 113 -5.77 11.87 1.98
C ASP A 113 -5.80 10.35 1.80
N GLY A 114 -6.98 9.77 1.56
CA GLY A 114 -7.13 8.34 1.29
C GLY A 114 -6.29 7.86 0.10
N ARG A 115 -6.24 8.65 -0.97
CA ARG A 115 -5.38 8.38 -2.14
C ARG A 115 -3.90 8.54 -1.81
N GLY A 116 -3.55 9.56 -1.01
CA GLY A 116 -2.19 9.76 -0.51
C GLY A 116 -1.67 8.57 0.29
N ARG A 117 -2.50 8.01 1.16
CA ARG A 117 -2.17 6.80 1.93
C ARG A 117 -2.18 5.54 1.06
N ALA A 118 -3.13 5.42 0.13
CA ALA A 118 -3.20 4.30 -0.81
C ALA A 118 -1.95 4.23 -1.71
N VAL A 119 -1.46 5.37 -2.21
CA VAL A 119 -0.25 5.39 -3.03
C VAL A 119 1.00 5.11 -2.19
N ALA A 120 1.03 5.54 -0.93
CA ALA A 120 2.11 5.18 -0.01
C ALA A 120 2.15 3.65 0.26
N ALA A 121 0.99 3.03 0.47
CA ALA A 121 0.88 1.58 0.63
C ALA A 121 1.30 0.84 -0.65
N THR A 122 0.83 1.32 -1.80
CA THR A 122 1.17 0.75 -3.12
C THR A 122 2.67 0.86 -3.39
N ARG A 123 3.31 2.01 -3.07
CA ARG A 123 4.77 2.20 -3.19
C ARG A 123 5.54 1.20 -2.32
N ALA A 124 5.16 1.06 -1.06
CA ALA A 124 5.81 0.14 -0.12
C ALA A 124 5.68 -1.32 -0.59
N LEU A 125 4.50 -1.71 -1.06
CA LEU A 125 4.29 -3.05 -1.62
C LEU A 125 4.99 -3.27 -2.95
N ALA A 126 5.16 -2.23 -3.78
CA ALA A 126 5.89 -2.31 -5.03
C ALA A 126 7.40 -2.55 -4.85
N GLU A 127 7.98 -2.37 -3.66
CA GLU A 127 9.34 -2.86 -3.40
C GLU A 127 9.44 -4.39 -3.37
N LYS A 128 8.30 -5.08 -3.41
CA LYS A 128 8.18 -6.54 -3.44
C LYS A 128 7.78 -7.00 -4.83
N LEU A 129 8.63 -7.85 -5.43
CA LEU A 129 8.49 -8.28 -6.84
C LEU A 129 7.11 -8.90 -7.14
N ASP A 130 6.57 -9.70 -6.21
CA ASP A 130 5.31 -10.43 -6.41
C ASP A 130 4.07 -9.51 -6.45
N PHE A 131 4.21 -8.26 -5.99
CA PHE A 131 3.10 -7.30 -6.01
C PHE A 131 2.88 -6.69 -7.41
N HIS A 132 3.90 -6.66 -8.28
CA HIS A 132 3.83 -5.98 -9.57
C HIS A 132 2.78 -6.62 -10.48
N ALA A 133 2.87 -7.94 -10.67
CA ALA A 133 1.94 -8.68 -11.52
C ALA A 133 0.49 -8.53 -11.02
N ALA A 134 0.28 -8.63 -9.70
CA ALA A 134 -1.03 -8.48 -9.10
C ALA A 134 -1.58 -7.06 -9.29
N LEU A 135 -0.76 -6.03 -9.11
CA LEU A 135 -1.14 -4.63 -9.31
C LEU A 135 -1.49 -4.34 -10.78
N ILE A 136 -0.70 -4.85 -11.72
CA ILE A 136 -0.93 -4.69 -13.17
C ILE A 136 -2.25 -5.37 -13.55
N ALA A 137 -2.43 -6.63 -13.19
CA ALA A 137 -3.66 -7.39 -13.44
C ALA A 137 -4.89 -6.75 -12.76
N GLY A 138 -4.69 -6.10 -11.60
CA GLY A 138 -5.70 -5.34 -10.87
C GLY A 138 -6.04 -3.97 -11.48
N GLY A 139 -5.36 -3.55 -12.55
CA GLY A 139 -5.57 -2.25 -13.20
C GLY A 139 -5.00 -1.05 -12.42
N GLY A 140 -4.01 -1.27 -11.57
CA GLY A 140 -3.44 -0.24 -10.70
C GLY A 140 -2.53 0.78 -11.41
N LEU A 141 -2.06 0.50 -12.62
CA LEU A 141 -1.19 1.42 -13.37
C LEU A 141 -1.92 2.70 -13.80
N THR A 142 -3.15 2.57 -14.31
CA THR A 142 -3.93 3.73 -14.77
C THR A 142 -4.16 4.79 -13.68
N PRO A 143 -4.64 4.46 -12.46
CA PRO A 143 -4.79 5.48 -11.42
C PRO A 143 -3.45 6.08 -10.98
N LEU A 144 -2.36 5.31 -10.94
CA LEU A 144 -1.02 5.85 -10.66
C LEU A 144 -0.58 6.88 -11.72
N ILE A 145 -0.83 6.62 -13.00
CA ILE A 145 -0.54 7.57 -14.09
C ILE A 145 -1.44 8.80 -13.98
N MET A 146 -2.72 8.63 -13.66
CA MET A 146 -3.63 9.77 -13.40
C MET A 146 -3.17 10.62 -12.22
N MET A 147 -2.54 10.00 -11.20
CA MET A 147 -1.94 10.72 -10.07
C MET A 147 -0.80 11.65 -10.42
N LEU A 148 -0.15 11.47 -11.57
CA LEU A 148 0.91 12.38 -12.01
C LEU A 148 0.37 13.72 -12.52
N ARG A 149 -0.93 13.82 -12.81
CA ARG A 149 -1.50 15.02 -13.43
C ARG A 149 -1.50 16.21 -12.46
N PRO A 150 -1.09 17.41 -12.91
CA PRO A 150 -1.03 18.60 -12.05
C PRO A 150 -2.39 19.05 -11.50
N ASP A 151 -3.47 18.79 -12.24
CA ASP A 151 -4.85 19.19 -11.96
C ASP A 151 -5.63 18.16 -11.13
N ALA A 152 -5.12 16.94 -11.02
CA ALA A 152 -5.88 15.84 -10.42
C ALA A 152 -5.71 15.72 -8.90
N TYR A 153 -4.62 16.27 -8.31
CA TYR A 153 -4.31 16.07 -6.88
C TYR A 153 -3.56 17.24 -6.22
N ASP A 154 -4.12 17.75 -5.13
CA ASP A 154 -3.58 18.86 -4.32
C ASP A 154 -2.35 18.51 -3.46
N HIS A 155 -1.75 17.31 -3.59
CA HIS A 155 -0.66 16.85 -2.73
C HIS A 155 0.57 16.48 -3.55
N ALA A 156 1.53 17.40 -3.65
CA ALA A 156 2.80 17.20 -4.37
C ALA A 156 3.54 15.92 -3.92
N LYS A 157 3.45 15.57 -2.63
CA LYS A 157 4.01 14.33 -2.07
C LYS A 157 3.40 13.09 -2.73
N SER A 158 2.07 13.01 -2.87
CA SER A 158 1.38 11.88 -3.48
C SER A 158 1.75 11.69 -4.95
N ARG A 159 1.97 12.79 -5.69
CA ARG A 159 2.44 12.74 -7.08
C ARG A 159 3.86 12.19 -7.18
N ALA A 160 4.76 12.66 -6.31
CA ALA A 160 6.11 12.13 -6.24
C ALA A 160 6.13 10.63 -5.87
N THR A 161 5.29 10.22 -4.92
CA THR A 161 5.13 8.81 -4.52
C THR A 161 4.58 7.95 -5.68
N ALA A 162 3.61 8.45 -6.45
CA ALA A 162 3.11 7.76 -7.64
C ALA A 162 4.22 7.58 -8.71
N ALA A 163 5.00 8.63 -8.97
CA ALA A 163 6.13 8.57 -9.91
C ALA A 163 7.21 7.57 -9.45
N GLN A 164 7.53 7.56 -8.15
CA GLN A 164 8.46 6.59 -7.56
C GLN A 164 7.94 5.16 -7.70
N THR A 165 6.64 4.94 -7.47
CA THR A 165 6.02 3.62 -7.63
C THR A 165 6.13 3.11 -9.06
N LEU A 166 5.79 3.96 -10.04
CA LEU A 166 5.93 3.61 -11.47
C LEU A 166 7.38 3.35 -11.85
N ARG A 167 8.33 4.13 -11.34
CA ARG A 167 9.76 3.88 -11.55
C ARG A 167 10.18 2.51 -11.00
N ILE A 168 9.78 2.16 -9.77
CA ILE A 168 10.11 0.86 -9.17
C ILE A 168 9.59 -0.29 -10.04
N ILE A 169 8.34 -0.20 -10.51
CA ILE A 169 7.73 -1.23 -11.36
C ILE A 169 8.45 -1.32 -12.73
N ALA A 170 8.78 -0.18 -13.34
CA ALA A 170 9.45 -0.11 -14.64
C ALA A 170 10.86 -0.69 -14.63
N ILE A 171 11.67 -0.42 -13.59
CA ILE A 171 13.06 -0.91 -13.56
C ILE A 171 13.19 -2.41 -13.35
N THR A 172 12.09 -3.10 -13.01
CA THR A 172 12.10 -4.52 -12.69
C THR A 172 11.98 -5.43 -13.92
N SER A 173 11.26 -5.01 -14.97
CA SER A 173 11.08 -5.80 -16.18
C SER A 173 10.65 -4.93 -17.37
N GLU A 174 11.06 -5.32 -18.57
CA GLU A 174 10.61 -4.72 -19.83
C GLU A 174 9.09 -4.89 -20.03
N GLU A 175 8.53 -6.05 -19.65
CA GLU A 175 7.08 -6.32 -19.68
C GLU A 175 6.30 -5.32 -18.81
N ASN A 176 6.87 -4.91 -17.67
CA ASN A 176 6.27 -3.92 -16.80
C ASN A 176 6.30 -2.52 -17.44
N CYS A 177 7.37 -2.17 -18.17
CA CYS A 177 7.44 -0.93 -18.94
C CYS A 177 6.36 -0.88 -20.02
N GLU A 178 6.21 -1.94 -20.81
CA GLU A 178 5.16 -2.05 -21.83
C GLU A 178 3.77 -1.94 -21.21
N ALA A 179 3.54 -2.57 -20.05
CA ALA A 179 2.28 -2.45 -19.32
C ALA A 179 1.98 -1.00 -18.87
N ILE A 180 3.01 -0.26 -18.43
CA ILE A 180 2.89 1.16 -18.07
C ILE A 180 2.51 2.00 -19.29
N GLU A 181 3.18 1.81 -20.43
CA GLU A 181 2.85 2.51 -21.68
C GLU A 181 1.45 2.17 -22.19
N ALA A 182 1.06 0.89 -22.08
CA ALA A 182 -0.27 0.43 -22.44
C ALA A 182 -1.35 1.10 -21.59
N ALA A 183 -1.07 1.34 -20.29
CA ALA A 183 -1.99 1.95 -19.34
C ALA A 183 -2.14 3.47 -19.47
N VAL A 184 -1.30 4.15 -20.27
CA VAL A 184 -1.41 5.59 -20.56
C VAL A 184 -2.72 5.88 -21.33
N PRO A 185 -3.64 6.70 -20.79
CA PRO A 185 -4.89 7.00 -21.48
C PRO A 185 -4.67 7.66 -22.84
N ARG A 186 -5.48 7.27 -23.84
CA ARG A 186 -5.32 7.62 -25.27
C ARG A 186 -5.16 9.12 -25.56
N GLY A 187 -5.68 10.01 -24.71
CA GLY A 187 -5.46 11.46 -24.84
C GLY A 187 -4.04 11.95 -24.52
N GLN A 188 -3.13 11.06 -24.14
CA GLN A 188 -1.73 11.35 -23.79
C GLN A 188 -0.69 10.69 -24.71
N ARG A 189 -1.12 9.85 -25.69
CA ARG A 189 -0.21 9.19 -26.64
C ARG A 189 0.25 10.07 -27.81
N GLY A 190 -0.16 11.35 -27.84
CA GLY A 190 0.12 12.26 -28.96
C GLY A 190 0.41 13.68 -28.47
N ARG A 191 1.69 13.94 -28.21
CA ARG A 191 2.35 15.24 -28.46
C ARG A 191 3.74 14.95 -29.03
N GLU A 192 3.73 14.19 -30.11
CA GLU A 192 4.83 14.15 -31.07
C GLU A 192 4.25 14.64 -32.39
N GLU A 193 4.13 15.96 -32.52
CA GLU A 193 4.11 16.68 -33.80
C GLU A 193 4.86 18.00 -33.63
#